data_AF-A0A0R2DLE8-F1
#
_entry.id   AF-A0A0R2DLE8-F1
#
_cell.length_a   1.000
_cell.length_b   1.000
_cell.length_c   1.000
_cell.angle_alpha   90.00
_cell.angle_beta   90.00
_cell.angle_gamma   90.00
#
_symmetry.space_group_name_H-M   'P 1'
#
loop_
_entity.id
_entity.type
_entity.pdbx_description
1 polymer ?
#
loop_
_entity_poly.entity_id
_entity_poly.type
_entity_poly.pdbx_seq_one_letter_code
_entity_poly.pdbx_strand_id
1 'polypeptide(L)'
;MTNDGSFVQSNGTFIANNTKLKVYDKKNVDGIEYARINSKDSNEWIQVQYLESGNYQPVHYVPGYGVRIWSLNNNGSTIIDGKDAFIPDGTTIKTLGNEKVINGDVYVQIGSSSENRWIQKKYLQSPALKEVDYVKGYGIQNWSIDKEGKAQAIFGNYTPSQSFITTFDTMISEGISYTRIGSIDANVWVQTKYLI
;
A
#
# COMPACT_ATOMS: atom_id res chain seq x y z
N MET A 1 -24.62 23.62 -20.15
CA MET A 1 -24.57 23.19 -18.74
C MET A 1 -23.20 22.61 -18.49
N THR A 2 -22.24 23.47 -18.15
CA THR A 2 -20.89 23.06 -17.70
C THR A 2 -20.96 22.96 -16.19
N ASN A 3 -20.87 21.73 -15.67
CA ASN A 3 -20.79 21.50 -14.23
C ASN A 3 -19.33 21.77 -13.83
N ASP A 4 -19.10 22.98 -13.35
CA ASP A 4 -17.80 23.42 -12.85
C ASP A 4 -17.54 22.68 -11.54
N GLY A 5 -16.45 21.90 -11.51
CA GLY A 5 -16.12 21.03 -10.39
C GLY A 5 -15.93 21.86 -9.13
N SER A 6 -16.81 21.70 -8.16
CA SER A 6 -16.72 22.35 -6.86
C SER A 6 -15.50 21.80 -6.11
N PHE A 7 -14.40 22.55 -6.16
CA PHE A 7 -13.24 22.38 -5.30
C PHE A 7 -13.63 22.77 -3.87
N VAL A 8 -13.61 21.83 -2.93
CA VAL A 8 -13.77 22.16 -1.51
C VAL A 8 -12.44 22.65 -0.96
N GLN A 9 -12.42 23.94 -0.65
CA GLN A 9 -11.28 24.70 -0.16
C GLN A 9 -11.14 24.55 1.35
N SER A 10 -9.98 24.11 1.82
CA SER A 10 -9.44 24.55 3.12
C SER A 10 -7.93 24.71 2.99
N ASN A 11 -7.46 25.96 3.01
CA ASN A 11 -6.04 26.37 3.13
C ASN A 11 -5.13 26.23 1.90
N GLY A 12 -5.66 26.41 0.68
CA GLY A 12 -4.85 26.92 -0.45
C GLY A 12 -3.76 26.00 -1.02
N THR A 13 -3.75 24.71 -0.68
CA THR A 13 -2.79 23.76 -1.24
C THR A 13 -3.55 22.68 -2.00
N PHE A 14 -3.41 22.66 -3.32
CA PHE A 14 -3.91 21.56 -4.14
C PHE A 14 -3.02 20.35 -3.90
N ILE A 15 -3.63 19.23 -3.53
CA ILE A 15 -2.93 17.95 -3.50
C ILE A 15 -3.02 17.38 -4.92
N ALA A 16 -1.87 17.11 -5.53
CA ALA A 16 -1.83 16.52 -6.86
C ALA A 16 -2.52 15.14 -6.86
N ASN A 17 -3.19 14.80 -7.96
CA ASN A 17 -3.78 13.48 -8.11
C ASN A 17 -2.70 12.38 -7.94
N ASN A 18 -3.08 11.23 -7.37
CA ASN A 18 -2.20 10.11 -7.04
C ASN A 18 -1.12 10.40 -5.98
N THR A 19 -1.24 11.50 -5.22
CA THR A 19 -0.37 11.72 -4.06
C THR A 19 -0.65 10.66 -3.00
N LYS A 20 0.41 9.96 -2.55
CA LYS A 20 0.32 9.00 -1.44
C LYS A 20 0.22 9.77 -0.12
N LEU A 21 -0.87 9.57 0.60
CA LEU A 21 -1.15 10.25 1.85
C LEU A 21 -1.17 9.25 3.01
N LYS A 22 -0.54 9.63 4.13
CA LYS A 22 -0.71 8.92 5.40
C LYS A 22 -1.91 9.52 6.13
N VAL A 23 -2.90 8.67 6.42
CA VAL A 23 -4.11 9.03 7.17
C VAL A 23 -3.89 8.73 8.65
N TYR A 24 -4.23 9.68 9.53
CA TYR A 24 -4.01 9.55 10.97
C TYR A 24 -5.30 9.32 11.75
N ASP A 25 -6.32 10.13 11.49
CA ASP A 25 -7.64 9.97 12.07
C ASP A 25 -8.72 10.44 11.10
N LYS A 26 -9.98 10.16 11.46
CA LYS A 26 -11.15 10.56 10.72
C LYS A 26 -12.13 11.27 11.63
N LYS A 27 -12.88 12.22 11.07
CA LYS A 27 -14.01 12.88 11.73
C LYS A 27 -15.18 13.02 10.76
N ASN A 28 -16.39 13.00 11.28
CA ASN A 28 -17.57 13.36 10.52
C ASN A 28 -17.94 14.81 10.84
N VAL A 29 -18.19 15.62 9.80
CA VAL A 29 -18.69 16.99 9.91
C VAL A 29 -19.83 17.11 8.92
N ASP A 30 -21.05 17.33 9.43
CA ASP A 30 -22.28 17.50 8.63
C ASP A 30 -22.51 16.39 7.60
N GLY A 31 -22.26 15.13 7.99
CA GLY A 31 -22.44 13.97 7.13
C GLY A 31 -21.30 13.69 6.16
N ILE A 32 -20.30 14.58 6.07
CA ILE A 32 -19.10 14.40 5.26
C ILE A 32 -17.98 13.85 6.15
N GLU A 33 -17.39 12.71 5.75
CA GLU A 33 -16.23 12.14 6.43
C GLU A 33 -14.94 12.82 5.93
N TYR A 34 -14.13 13.31 6.86
CA TYR A 34 -12.81 13.91 6.62
C TYR A 34 -11.72 13.05 7.27
N ALA A 35 -10.58 12.92 6.59
CA ALA A 35 -9.37 12.28 7.08
C ALA A 35 -8.26 13.31 7.28
N ARG A 36 -7.56 13.22 8.43
CA ARG A 36 -6.36 14.03 8.70
C ARG A 36 -5.15 13.43 8.02
N ILE A 37 -4.37 14.28 7.36
CA ILE A 37 -3.23 13.89 6.53
C ILE A 37 -1.93 14.57 6.96
N ASN A 38 -0.80 14.10 6.41
CA ASN A 38 0.57 14.57 6.66
C ASN A 38 1.11 14.28 8.07
N SER A 39 0.47 14.76 9.14
CA SER A 39 0.84 14.47 10.52
C SER A 39 -0.38 14.32 11.45
N LYS A 40 -0.20 13.65 12.59
CA LYS A 40 -1.24 13.51 13.62
C LYS A 40 -1.67 14.85 14.22
N ASP A 41 -0.78 15.83 14.21
CA ASP A 41 -0.98 17.16 14.81
C ASP A 41 -1.26 18.23 13.73
N SER A 42 -1.47 17.82 12.47
CA SER A 42 -1.78 18.76 11.38
C SER A 42 -3.23 19.27 11.49
N ASN A 43 -3.47 20.43 10.88
CA ASN A 43 -4.83 20.89 10.59
C ASN A 43 -5.19 20.69 9.10
N GLU A 44 -4.59 19.68 8.48
CA GLU A 44 -4.80 19.35 7.08
C GLU A 44 -5.78 18.19 6.97
N TRP A 45 -6.93 18.48 6.34
CA TRP A 45 -8.05 17.56 6.24
C TRP A 45 -8.47 17.43 4.78
N ILE A 46 -8.72 16.19 4.36
CA ILE A 46 -9.26 15.88 3.04
C ILE A 46 -10.53 15.05 3.22
N GLN A 47 -11.52 15.26 2.34
CA GLN A 47 -12.72 14.42 2.38
C GLN A 47 -12.35 12.99 1.96
N VAL A 48 -12.87 12.01 2.70
CA VAL A 48 -12.55 10.59 2.48
C VAL A 48 -12.98 10.11 1.09
N GLN A 49 -14.00 10.74 0.49
CA GLN A 49 -14.43 10.42 -0.87
C GLN A 49 -13.36 10.68 -1.95
N TYR A 50 -12.33 11.49 -1.64
CA TYR A 50 -11.18 11.70 -2.52
C TYR A 50 -10.00 10.77 -2.22
N LEU A 51 -10.14 9.91 -1.20
CA LEU A 51 -9.11 8.94 -0.84
C LEU A 51 -9.43 7.58 -1.44
N GLU A 52 -8.41 7.00 -2.06
CA GLU A 52 -8.46 5.64 -2.55
C GLU A 52 -7.70 4.70 -1.61
N SER A 53 -8.45 3.98 -0.78
CA SER A 53 -7.90 2.90 0.03
C SER A 53 -7.55 1.69 -0.84
N GLY A 54 -6.49 0.98 -0.48
CA GLY A 54 -6.19 -0.30 -1.08
C GLY A 54 -5.36 -1.18 -0.14
N ASN A 55 -5.32 -2.46 -0.46
CA ASN A 55 -4.54 -3.45 0.29
C ASN A 55 -3.30 -3.83 -0.52
N TYR A 56 -2.18 -4.03 0.16
CA TYR A 56 -0.97 -4.55 -0.49
C TYR A 56 -0.96 -6.06 -0.41
N GLN A 57 -0.89 -6.70 -1.57
CA GLN A 57 -0.92 -8.16 -1.69
C GLN A 57 0.26 -8.64 -2.54
N PRO A 58 1.06 -9.60 -2.04
CA PRO A 58 2.07 -10.27 -2.86
C PRO A 58 1.41 -11.10 -3.96
N VAL A 59 1.98 -11.02 -5.16
CA VAL A 59 1.68 -11.90 -6.27
C VAL A 59 2.45 -13.20 -6.09
N HIS A 60 1.77 -14.33 -6.23
CA HIS A 60 2.37 -15.65 -6.23
C HIS A 60 2.04 -16.42 -7.50
N TYR A 61 3.09 -16.85 -8.18
CA TYR A 61 3.05 -17.62 -9.41
C TYR A 61 4.32 -18.48 -9.52
N VAL A 62 4.70 -18.86 -10.74
CA VAL A 62 5.95 -19.58 -10.99
C VAL A 62 7.14 -18.61 -10.88
N PRO A 63 8.16 -18.92 -10.05
CA PRO A 63 9.35 -18.08 -9.94
C PRO A 63 10.01 -17.81 -11.30
N GLY A 64 10.39 -16.56 -11.55
CA GLY A 64 10.95 -16.12 -12.84
C GLY A 64 9.92 -15.80 -13.93
N TYR A 65 8.62 -16.02 -13.67
CA TYR A 65 7.51 -15.63 -14.54
C TYR A 65 6.72 -14.47 -13.94
N GLY A 66 5.77 -13.95 -14.72
CA GLY A 66 4.82 -12.93 -14.27
C GLY A 66 3.38 -13.30 -14.57
N VAL A 67 2.49 -12.73 -13.77
CA VAL A 67 1.03 -12.85 -13.91
C VAL A 67 0.52 -11.74 -14.81
N ARG A 68 -0.37 -12.08 -15.72
CA ARG A 68 -0.91 -11.14 -16.71
C ARG A 68 -1.86 -10.11 -16.08
N ILE A 69 -1.78 -8.88 -16.55
CA ILE A 69 -2.73 -7.80 -16.27
C ILE A 69 -3.78 -7.74 -17.39
N TRP A 70 -5.03 -7.55 -16.99
CA TRP A 70 -6.21 -7.56 -17.85
C TRP A 70 -6.89 -6.20 -17.87
N SER A 71 -7.47 -5.87 -19.02
CA SER A 71 -8.47 -4.83 -19.17
C SER A 71 -9.83 -5.52 -19.31
N LEU A 72 -10.78 -5.20 -18.44
CA LEU A 72 -12.07 -5.87 -18.43
C LEU A 72 -13.12 -4.96 -19.08
N ASN A 73 -13.86 -5.49 -20.05
CA ASN A 73 -15.00 -4.81 -20.67
C ASN A 73 -16.29 -5.61 -20.42
N ASN A 74 -17.44 -5.05 -20.80
CA ASN A 74 -18.74 -5.69 -20.55
C ASN A 74 -18.93 -7.03 -21.30
N ASN A 75 -18.07 -7.33 -22.29
CA ASN A 75 -18.16 -8.52 -23.13
C ASN A 75 -17.09 -9.59 -22.78
N GLY A 76 -16.24 -9.34 -21.78
CA GLY A 76 -15.18 -10.27 -21.36
C GLY A 76 -13.87 -9.57 -20.97
N SER A 77 -12.78 -10.35 -20.97
CA SER A 77 -11.43 -9.87 -20.62
C SER A 77 -10.57 -9.69 -21.89
N THR A 78 -10.01 -8.50 -22.09
CA THR A 78 -8.98 -8.26 -23.12
C THR A 78 -7.62 -8.06 -22.46
N ILE A 79 -6.57 -8.47 -23.17
CA ILE A 79 -5.19 -8.38 -22.70
C ILE A 79 -4.71 -6.92 -22.81
N ILE A 80 -3.97 -6.44 -21.81
CA ILE A 80 -3.17 -5.23 -21.95
C ILE A 80 -1.84 -5.65 -22.58
N ASP A 81 -1.51 -5.15 -23.76
CA ASP A 81 -0.23 -5.40 -24.42
C ASP A 81 0.84 -4.39 -23.96
N GLY A 82 2.11 -4.80 -23.97
CA GLY A 82 3.25 -3.93 -23.67
C GLY A 82 4.01 -4.28 -22.38
N LYS A 83 4.94 -3.41 -21.98
CA LYS A 83 5.87 -3.63 -20.84
C LYS A 83 5.15 -3.84 -19.49
N ASP A 84 3.94 -3.30 -19.35
CA ASP A 84 3.10 -3.40 -18.14
C ASP A 84 2.05 -4.52 -18.23
N ALA A 85 2.21 -5.46 -19.16
CA ALA A 85 1.30 -6.58 -19.35
C ALA A 85 1.42 -7.66 -18.25
N PHE A 86 2.51 -7.65 -17.49
CA PHE A 86 2.79 -8.67 -16.49
C PHE A 86 3.32 -8.09 -15.18
N ILE A 87 2.93 -8.71 -14.07
CA ILE A 87 3.48 -8.47 -12.74
C ILE A 87 4.34 -9.68 -12.37
N PRO A 88 5.65 -9.52 -12.15
CA PRO A 88 6.52 -10.64 -11.77
C PRO A 88 6.06 -11.32 -10.47
N ASP A 89 6.29 -12.63 -10.37
CA ASP A 89 6.15 -13.38 -9.11
C ASP A 89 6.93 -12.70 -7.96
N GLY A 90 6.37 -12.75 -6.76
CA GLY A 90 6.92 -12.12 -5.55
C GLY A 90 6.69 -10.59 -5.47
N THR A 91 6.20 -9.96 -6.53
CA THR A 91 5.90 -8.51 -6.50
C THR A 91 4.71 -8.24 -5.59
N THR A 92 4.86 -7.32 -4.64
CA THR A 92 3.73 -6.80 -3.87
C THR A 92 3.05 -5.65 -4.60
N ILE A 93 1.74 -5.72 -4.77
CA ILE A 93 0.95 -4.71 -5.50
C ILE A 93 -0.20 -4.14 -4.65
N LYS A 94 -0.61 -2.91 -4.95
CA LYS A 94 -1.84 -2.32 -4.39
C LYS A 94 -3.06 -2.87 -5.12
N THR A 95 -4.03 -3.36 -4.36
CA THR A 95 -5.35 -3.81 -4.80
C THR A 95 -6.42 -2.89 -4.24
N LEU A 96 -7.49 -2.63 -4.98
CA LEU A 96 -8.49 -1.62 -4.62
C LEU A 96 -9.79 -2.20 -4.05
N GLY A 97 -9.85 -3.53 -3.87
CA GLY A 97 -11.02 -4.23 -3.33
C GLY A 97 -12.20 -4.38 -4.31
N ASN A 98 -12.21 -3.65 -5.42
CA ASN A 98 -13.17 -3.86 -6.49
C ASN A 98 -12.94 -5.23 -7.15
N GLU A 99 -13.99 -6.04 -7.23
CA GLU A 99 -13.96 -7.39 -7.80
C GLU A 99 -14.92 -7.53 -8.99
N LYS A 100 -14.52 -8.33 -9.99
CA LYS A 100 -15.37 -8.75 -11.10
C LYS A 100 -15.23 -10.24 -11.34
N VAL A 101 -16.34 -10.90 -11.66
CA VAL A 101 -16.34 -12.31 -12.07
C VAL A 101 -16.56 -12.38 -13.57
N ILE A 102 -15.61 -12.95 -14.30
CA ILE A 102 -15.69 -13.15 -15.75
C ILE A 102 -15.36 -14.61 -16.03
N ASN A 103 -16.28 -15.34 -16.67
CA ASN A 103 -16.11 -16.76 -17.02
C ASN A 103 -15.68 -17.65 -15.84
N GLY A 104 -16.16 -17.35 -14.62
CA GLY A 104 -15.85 -18.11 -13.40
C GLY A 104 -14.54 -17.72 -12.70
N ASP A 105 -13.68 -16.89 -13.31
CA ASP A 105 -12.50 -16.32 -12.67
C ASP A 105 -12.86 -15.01 -11.95
N VAL A 106 -12.34 -14.83 -10.74
CA VAL A 106 -12.45 -13.58 -9.97
C VAL A 106 -11.25 -12.69 -10.26
N TYR A 107 -11.52 -11.44 -10.62
CA TYR A 107 -10.53 -10.41 -10.91
C TYR A 107 -10.61 -9.30 -9.88
N VAL A 108 -9.46 -8.80 -9.45
CA VAL A 108 -9.31 -7.69 -8.50
C VAL A 108 -8.69 -6.50 -9.22
N GLN A 109 -9.24 -5.30 -9.02
CA GLN A 109 -8.69 -4.07 -9.61
C GLN A 109 -7.38 -3.67 -8.92
N ILE A 110 -6.43 -3.21 -9.71
CA ILE A 110 -5.08 -2.80 -9.27
C ILE A 110 -4.73 -1.42 -9.81
N GLY A 111 -3.73 -0.77 -9.21
CA GLY A 111 -3.32 0.59 -9.60
C GLY A 111 -4.24 1.64 -8.99
N SER A 112 -5.02 2.32 -9.84
CA SER A 112 -6.05 3.31 -9.46
C SER A 112 -7.44 2.92 -9.97
N SER A 113 -8.49 3.35 -9.30
CA SER A 113 -9.90 3.09 -9.63
C SER A 113 -10.28 3.65 -11.00
N SER A 114 -9.58 4.68 -11.45
CA SER A 114 -9.72 5.26 -12.79
C SER A 114 -9.06 4.40 -13.89
N GLU A 115 -8.19 3.46 -13.54
CA GLU A 115 -7.52 2.56 -14.49
C GLU A 115 -8.32 1.27 -14.68
N ASN A 116 -8.45 0.83 -15.94
CA ASN A 116 -9.04 -0.47 -16.26
C ASN A 116 -7.98 -1.58 -16.19
N ARG A 117 -7.46 -1.85 -15.00
CA ARG A 117 -6.39 -2.84 -14.79
C ARG A 117 -6.76 -3.84 -13.71
N TRP A 118 -6.64 -5.11 -14.06
CA TRP A 118 -7.15 -6.20 -13.25
C TRP A 118 -6.18 -7.37 -13.23
N ILE A 119 -6.12 -8.07 -12.10
CA ILE A 119 -5.37 -9.32 -11.94
C ILE A 119 -6.33 -10.40 -11.42
N GLN A 120 -6.10 -11.66 -11.77
CA GLN A 120 -6.91 -12.75 -11.22
C GLN A 120 -6.57 -12.95 -9.73
N LYS A 121 -7.60 -13.01 -8.88
CA LYS A 121 -7.49 -13.09 -7.42
C LYS A 121 -6.70 -14.30 -6.94
N LYS A 122 -6.76 -15.42 -7.68
CA LYS A 122 -6.06 -16.67 -7.35
C LYS A 122 -4.54 -16.55 -7.29
N TYR A 123 -3.97 -15.49 -7.86
CA TYR A 123 -2.52 -15.21 -7.80
C TYR A 123 -2.15 -14.23 -6.69
N LEU A 124 -3.11 -13.79 -5.87
CA LEU A 124 -2.86 -12.87 -4.77
C LEU A 124 -2.82 -13.64 -3.46
N GLN A 125 -1.83 -13.34 -2.64
CA GLN A 125 -1.72 -13.84 -1.28
C GLN A 125 -2.01 -12.73 -0.27
N SER A 126 -2.32 -13.13 0.97
CA SER A 126 -2.29 -12.20 2.08
C SER A 126 -0.83 -11.87 2.41
N PRO A 127 -0.50 -10.61 2.70
CA PRO A 127 0.85 -10.28 3.15
C PRO A 127 1.14 -10.99 4.48
N ALA A 128 2.41 -11.31 4.72
CA ALA A 128 2.81 -12.01 5.92
C ALA A 128 2.58 -11.12 7.16
N LEU A 129 2.02 -11.72 8.21
CA LEU A 129 1.87 -11.10 9.53
C LEU A 129 2.90 -11.75 10.45
N LYS A 130 3.75 -10.94 11.09
CA LYS A 130 4.82 -11.40 11.97
C LYS A 130 4.69 -10.77 13.35
N GLU A 131 5.00 -11.53 14.39
CA GLU A 131 5.07 -10.99 15.75
C GLU A 131 6.45 -10.36 15.97
N VAL A 132 6.47 -9.22 16.67
CA VAL A 132 7.70 -8.58 17.11
C VAL A 132 8.19 -9.22 18.40
N ASP A 133 9.17 -10.11 18.27
CA ASP A 133 9.82 -10.79 19.37
C ASP A 133 10.97 -9.95 19.94
N TYR A 134 10.73 -9.37 21.10
CA TYR A 134 11.70 -8.57 21.85
C TYR A 134 11.31 -8.52 23.34
N VAL A 135 12.01 -7.72 24.13
CA VAL A 135 11.71 -7.54 25.55
C VAL A 135 10.34 -6.87 25.74
N LYS A 136 9.47 -7.53 26.51
CA LYS A 136 8.13 -7.00 26.86
C LYS A 136 8.21 -5.59 27.46
N GLY A 137 7.35 -4.69 27.01
CA GLY A 137 7.31 -3.30 27.46
C GLY A 137 8.31 -2.37 26.75
N TYR A 138 9.15 -2.92 25.87
CA TYR A 138 10.04 -2.15 24.99
C TYR A 138 9.54 -2.20 23.54
N GLY A 139 10.18 -1.42 22.67
CA GLY A 139 10.03 -1.50 21.22
C GLY A 139 11.36 -1.67 20.53
N ILE A 140 11.32 -2.12 19.29
CA ILE A 140 12.50 -2.21 18.42
C ILE A 140 12.64 -0.94 17.59
N GLN A 141 13.88 -0.57 17.30
CA GLN A 141 14.21 0.61 16.50
C GLN A 141 13.65 0.48 15.09
N ASN A 142 12.94 1.51 14.62
CA ASN A 142 12.54 1.64 13.23
C ASN A 142 13.64 2.32 12.42
N TRP A 143 13.85 1.86 11.19
CA TRP A 143 14.90 2.33 10.29
C TRP A 143 14.28 2.80 8.98
N SER A 144 14.93 3.73 8.31
CA SER A 144 14.74 3.99 6.88
C SER A 144 15.95 3.44 6.12
N ILE A 145 15.77 3.04 4.88
CA ILE A 145 16.87 2.70 3.99
C ILE A 145 16.97 3.78 2.91
N ASP A 146 18.15 4.39 2.78
CA ASP A 146 18.37 5.45 1.78
C ASP A 146 18.53 4.88 0.36
N LYS A 147 18.78 5.76 -0.61
CA LYS A 147 18.88 5.38 -2.03
C LYS A 147 20.12 4.53 -2.31
N GLU A 148 21.12 4.66 -1.45
CA GLU A 148 22.39 3.93 -1.47
C GLU A 148 22.28 2.58 -0.75
N GLY A 149 21.12 2.26 -0.17
CA GLY A 149 20.86 1.00 0.52
C GLY A 149 21.34 0.97 1.97
N LYS A 150 21.68 2.12 2.56
CA LYS A 150 22.14 2.20 3.96
C LYS A 150 20.99 2.46 4.91
N ALA A 151 20.98 1.71 6.02
CA ALA A 151 20.00 1.87 7.09
C ALA A 151 20.31 3.10 7.96
N GLN A 152 19.29 3.94 8.18
CA GLN A 152 19.33 5.12 9.05
C GLN A 152 18.27 4.98 10.15
N ALA A 153 18.65 5.23 11.41
CA ALA A 153 17.71 5.13 12.51
C ALA A 153 16.66 6.25 12.45
N ILE A 154 15.38 5.89 12.60
CA ILE A 154 14.28 6.84 12.75
C ILE A 154 14.09 7.11 14.24
N PHE A 155 14.76 8.13 14.77
CA PHE A 155 14.72 8.44 16.19
C PHE A 155 13.31 8.79 16.69
N GLY A 156 12.97 8.31 17.89
CA GLY A 156 11.68 8.57 18.53
C GLY A 156 10.51 7.74 17.98
N ASN A 157 10.76 6.82 17.05
CA ASN A 157 9.76 5.91 16.49
C ASN A 157 10.21 4.47 16.68
N TYR A 158 9.41 3.69 17.41
CA TYR A 158 9.70 2.30 17.74
C TYR A 158 8.49 1.43 17.46
N THR A 159 8.74 0.21 17.01
CA THR A 159 7.68 -0.79 16.87
C THR A 159 7.57 -1.59 18.18
N PRO A 160 6.42 -1.60 18.87
CA PRO A 160 6.27 -2.27 20.16
C PRO A 160 6.51 -3.79 20.07
N SER A 161 7.17 -4.36 21.10
CA SER A 161 7.23 -5.81 21.30
C SER A 161 5.83 -6.41 21.47
N GLN A 162 5.64 -7.67 21.03
CA GLN A 162 4.37 -8.42 21.04
C GLN A 162 3.28 -7.81 20.14
N SER A 163 3.63 -6.83 19.30
CA SER A 163 2.75 -6.39 18.23
C SER A 163 2.84 -7.33 17.04
N PHE A 164 1.70 -7.54 16.36
CA PHE A 164 1.65 -8.22 15.08
C PHE A 164 1.69 -7.18 13.97
N ILE A 165 2.65 -7.31 13.07
CA ILE A 165 2.86 -6.33 12.00
C ILE A 165 2.96 -7.01 10.64
N THR A 166 2.34 -6.38 9.64
CA THR A 166 2.45 -6.82 8.26
C THR A 166 3.86 -6.57 7.75
N THR A 167 4.46 -7.58 7.13
CA THR A 167 5.83 -7.54 6.60
C THR A 167 5.83 -7.73 5.09
N PHE A 168 6.82 -7.13 4.44
CA PHE A 168 7.00 -7.17 2.98
C PHE A 168 8.40 -7.67 2.62
N ASP A 169 9.12 -6.92 1.80
CA ASP A 169 10.45 -7.26 1.33
C ASP A 169 11.53 -7.10 2.40
N THR A 170 12.66 -7.75 2.16
CA THR A 170 13.83 -7.75 3.04
C THR A 170 15.05 -7.28 2.27
N MET A 171 15.88 -6.45 2.92
CA MET A 171 17.14 -5.94 2.39
C MET A 171 18.28 -6.16 3.38
N ILE A 172 19.50 -6.22 2.85
CA ILE A 172 20.72 -6.29 3.67
C ILE A 172 21.43 -4.95 3.58
N SER A 173 21.67 -4.32 4.73
CA SER A 173 22.50 -3.12 4.86
C SER A 173 23.62 -3.43 5.83
N GLU A 174 24.87 -3.27 5.37
CA GLU A 174 26.07 -3.46 6.20
C GLU A 174 26.09 -4.81 6.94
N GLY A 175 25.63 -5.87 6.27
CA GLY A 175 25.58 -7.23 6.83
C GLY A 175 24.40 -7.52 7.76
N ILE A 176 23.53 -6.55 8.01
CA ILE A 176 22.33 -6.71 8.84
C ILE A 176 21.10 -6.82 7.93
N SER A 177 20.24 -7.80 8.19
CA SER A 177 18.97 -7.99 7.49
C SER A 177 17.88 -7.10 8.09
N TYR A 178 17.15 -6.40 7.23
CA TYR A 178 16.04 -5.52 7.55
C TYR A 178 14.79 -5.89 6.76
N THR A 179 13.65 -5.99 7.41
CA THR A 179 12.36 -6.29 6.79
C THR A 179 11.45 -5.07 6.84
N ARG A 180 10.83 -4.73 5.70
CA ARG A 180 9.90 -3.61 5.58
C ARG A 180 8.59 -3.94 6.28
N ILE A 181 8.05 -2.98 7.02
CA ILE A 181 6.87 -3.18 7.86
C ILE A 181 5.76 -2.16 7.58
N GLY A 182 4.52 -2.56 7.85
CA GLY A 182 3.32 -1.72 7.79
C GLY A 182 2.81 -1.45 6.38
N SER A 183 3.64 -0.96 5.46
CA SER A 183 3.28 -0.76 4.05
C SER A 183 4.49 -0.86 3.12
N ILE A 184 4.30 -1.39 1.90
CA ILE A 184 5.32 -1.36 0.85
C ILE A 184 5.67 0.07 0.43
N ASP A 185 4.78 1.04 0.61
CA ASP A 185 5.03 2.44 0.26
C ASP A 185 5.73 3.22 1.39
N ALA A 186 5.89 2.61 2.56
CA ALA A 186 6.58 3.21 3.67
C ALA A 186 8.08 2.82 3.65
N ASN A 187 8.95 3.80 3.87
CA ASN A 187 10.37 3.54 4.12
C ASN A 187 10.60 3.28 5.62
N VAL A 188 9.94 2.26 6.15
CA VAL A 188 10.01 1.86 7.57
C VAL A 188 10.37 0.39 7.67
N TRP A 189 11.47 0.13 8.36
CA TRP A 189 12.13 -1.17 8.42
C TRP A 189 12.49 -1.51 9.84
N VAL A 190 12.57 -2.81 10.13
CA VAL A 190 13.08 -3.33 11.39
C VAL A 190 14.09 -4.43 11.11
N GLN A 191 15.01 -4.70 12.04
CA GLN A 191 15.94 -5.81 11.88
C GLN A 191 15.16 -7.14 11.88
N THR A 192 15.35 -7.95 10.84
CA THR A 192 14.56 -9.17 10.57
C THR A 192 14.62 -10.16 11.73
N LYS A 193 15.73 -10.19 12.48
CA LYS A 193 15.93 -11.11 13.61
C LYS A 193 14.93 -10.95 14.76
N TYR A 194 14.17 -9.85 14.79
CA TYR A 194 13.14 -9.59 15.81
C TYR A 194 11.73 -9.95 15.32
N LEU A 195 11.59 -10.63 14.18
CA LEU A 195 10.31 -11.03 13.60
C LEU A 195 10.19 -12.55 13.60
N ILE A 196 9.13 -13.08 14.19
CA ILE A 196 8.81 -14.52 14.24
C ILE A 196 7.52 -14.85 13.50
#